data_AF-A0A7Y3RNZ5-F1
#
_entry.id   AF-A0A7Y3RNZ5-F1
#
_cell.length_a   1.000
_cell.length_b   1.000
_cell.length_c   1.000
_cell.angle_alpha   90.00
_cell.angle_beta   90.00
_cell.angle_gamma   90.00
#
_symmetry.space_group_name_H-M   'P 1'
#
loop_
_entity.id
_entity.type
_entity.pdbx_description
1 polymer ?
#
loop_
_entity_poly.entity_id
_entity_poly.type
_entity_poly.pdbx_seq_one_letter_code
_entity_poly.pdbx_strand_id
1 'polypeptide(L)'
;MFFIEGQDTDLIDETEAQLSEDLGAKEATYGEAYDGDKSILEDTNLWVLIGFIAVIGLFVWQGVFKKLGTFLDGRAKTIQDQLDEARSLREEAQKLLADYQKRQREAETEAEGIIAQAKADAKTMQKDAKAKLEEQVARRTQAAHDRIARAEAQALADVRAQTADLAVDAAREIIKARTDGSAQKALLDRAIGDIRGKLN
;
A
#
# COMPACT_ATOMS: atom_id res chain seq x y z
N MET A 1 33.35 -125.79 2.33
CA MET A 1 32.05 -125.17 1.93
C MET A 1 32.37 -123.72 1.65
N PHE A 2 32.89 -123.45 0.43
CA PHE A 2 32.20 -122.74 -0.66
C PHE A 2 31.79 -121.32 -0.23
N PHE A 3 32.54 -120.28 -0.60
CA PHE A 3 32.48 -119.50 -1.87
C PHE A 3 31.31 -118.49 -1.85
N ILE A 4 31.62 -117.26 -2.30
CA ILE A 4 30.76 -116.06 -2.48
C ILE A 4 30.55 -115.31 -1.15
N GLU A 5 31.08 -114.10 -0.95
CA GLU A 5 30.64 -112.86 -1.63
C GLU A 5 31.74 -111.78 -1.46
N GLY A 6 32.33 -111.32 -2.56
CA GLY A 6 33.48 -110.41 -2.57
C GLY A 6 33.32 -109.33 -3.64
N GLN A 7 32.37 -108.41 -3.47
CA GLN A 7 32.22 -107.31 -4.43
C GLN A 7 31.69 -105.97 -3.90
N ASP A 8 31.32 -105.83 -2.62
CA ASP A 8 30.75 -104.57 -2.08
C ASP A 8 31.53 -103.95 -0.89
N THR A 9 32.61 -104.57 -0.40
CA THR A 9 33.44 -103.97 0.65
C THR A 9 34.55 -103.06 0.13
N ASP A 10 34.99 -103.24 -1.12
CA ASP A 10 36.13 -102.49 -1.66
C ASP A 10 35.79 -101.02 -2.01
N LEU A 11 34.54 -100.71 -2.40
CA LEU A 11 34.14 -99.34 -2.74
C LEU A 11 33.93 -98.43 -1.51
N ILE A 12 33.60 -99.01 -0.36
CA ILE A 12 33.38 -98.24 0.88
C ILE A 12 34.73 -97.91 1.54
N ASP A 13 35.69 -98.82 1.46
CA ASP A 13 37.05 -98.61 1.98
C ASP A 13 37.83 -97.58 1.14
N GLU A 14 37.66 -97.60 -0.19
CA GLU A 14 38.32 -96.65 -1.09
C GLU A 14 37.77 -95.22 -0.92
N THR A 15 36.48 -95.07 -0.58
CA THR A 15 35.85 -93.77 -0.35
C THR A 15 36.13 -93.18 1.04
N GLU A 16 36.24 -93.99 2.10
CA GLU A 16 36.73 -93.51 3.40
C GLU A 16 38.24 -93.18 3.37
N ALA A 17 39.03 -93.93 2.62
CA ALA A 17 40.45 -93.63 2.40
C ALA A 17 40.61 -92.28 1.70
N GLN A 18 39.85 -92.01 0.63
CA GLN A 18 39.91 -90.72 -0.08
C GLN A 18 39.42 -89.54 0.77
N LEU A 19 38.38 -89.74 1.59
CA LEU A 19 37.85 -88.70 2.46
C LEU A 19 38.81 -88.35 3.59
N SER A 20 39.51 -89.35 4.15
CA SER A 20 40.53 -89.13 5.19
C SER A 20 41.81 -88.47 4.63
N GLU A 21 42.21 -88.80 3.41
CA GLU A 21 43.34 -88.17 2.72
C GLU A 21 43.02 -86.71 2.35
N ASP A 22 41.82 -86.42 1.88
CA ASP A 22 41.41 -85.06 1.49
C ASP A 22 41.08 -84.16 2.72
N LEU A 23 40.62 -84.74 3.83
CA LEU A 23 40.52 -84.05 5.12
C LEU A 23 41.92 -83.79 5.73
N GLY A 24 42.83 -84.76 5.67
CA GLY A 24 44.22 -84.58 6.09
C GLY A 24 44.96 -83.52 5.27
N ALA A 25 44.72 -83.45 3.96
CA ALA A 25 45.27 -82.43 3.07
C ALA A 25 44.67 -81.03 3.31
N LYS A 26 43.39 -80.95 3.72
CA LYS A 26 42.74 -79.68 4.07
C LYS A 26 43.18 -79.17 5.44
N GLU A 27 43.38 -80.03 6.43
CA GLU A 27 43.95 -79.61 7.72
C GLU A 27 45.41 -79.11 7.58
N ALA A 28 46.19 -79.70 6.67
CA ALA A 28 47.56 -79.27 6.37
C ALA A 28 47.66 -77.89 5.68
N THR A 29 46.61 -77.45 4.97
CA THR A 29 46.63 -76.17 4.22
C THR A 29 46.09 -74.97 5.02
N TYR A 30 45.39 -75.19 6.13
CA TYR A 30 45.03 -74.14 7.09
C TYR A 30 45.96 -74.11 8.33
N GLY A 31 46.78 -75.15 8.49
CA GLY A 31 47.72 -75.34 9.59
C GLY A 31 49.18 -75.07 9.25
N GLU A 32 49.49 -74.25 8.23
CA GLU A 32 50.83 -73.63 8.17
C GLU A 32 50.95 -72.63 9.31
N ALA A 33 51.43 -73.18 10.42
CA ALA A 33 51.81 -72.51 11.62
C ALA A 33 52.68 -71.30 11.29
N TYR A 34 52.35 -70.20 11.95
CA TYR A 34 53.28 -69.15 12.31
C TYR A 34 54.46 -69.79 13.03
N ASP A 35 55.44 -70.23 12.24
CA ASP A 35 56.70 -70.78 12.72
C ASP A 35 57.47 -69.64 13.39
N GLY A 36 57.40 -69.63 14.72
CA GLY A 36 57.94 -68.61 15.61
C GLY A 36 59.47 -68.65 15.74
N ASP A 37 60.18 -68.87 14.63
CA ASP A 37 61.62 -68.66 14.51
C ASP A 37 62.03 -68.36 13.05
N LYS A 38 61.24 -67.56 12.33
CA LYS A 38 61.80 -66.77 11.22
C LYS A 38 62.32 -65.48 11.81
N SER A 39 63.57 -65.16 11.50
CA SER A 39 64.16 -63.91 11.95
C SER A 39 63.19 -62.77 11.63
N ILE A 40 62.92 -61.89 12.58
CA ILE A 40 62.08 -60.67 12.44
C ILE A 40 62.40 -59.83 11.18
N LEU A 41 63.51 -60.13 10.50
CA LEU A 41 63.98 -59.52 9.28
C LEU A 41 63.38 -60.14 7.99
N GLU A 42 62.89 -61.38 8.02
CA GLU A 42 62.31 -62.11 6.86
C GLU A 42 60.77 -62.11 6.82
N ASP A 43 60.11 -61.69 7.90
CA ASP A 43 58.65 -61.60 7.94
C ASP A 43 58.11 -60.42 7.11
N THR A 44 57.58 -60.73 5.93
CA THR A 44 56.91 -59.76 5.04
C THR A 44 55.79 -58.99 5.75
N ASN A 45 55.05 -59.65 6.64
CA ASN A 45 53.98 -59.02 7.41
C ASN A 45 54.49 -57.96 8.39
N LEU A 46 55.68 -58.14 8.99
CA LEU A 46 56.29 -57.14 9.88
C LEU A 46 56.72 -55.90 9.10
N TRP A 47 57.32 -56.08 7.92
CA TRP A 47 57.67 -54.95 7.04
C TRP A 47 56.43 -54.20 6.53
N VAL A 48 55.35 -54.91 6.20
CA VAL A 48 54.06 -54.30 5.85
C VAL A 48 53.46 -53.54 7.02
N LEU A 49 53.50 -54.10 8.24
CA LEU A 49 53.01 -53.44 9.45
C LEU A 49 53.83 -52.17 9.78
N ILE A 50 55.15 -52.23 9.67
CA ILE A 50 56.05 -51.07 9.84
C ILE A 50 55.74 -50.00 8.79
N GLY A 51 55.54 -50.39 7.52
CA GLY A 51 55.13 -49.48 6.46
C GLY A 51 53.77 -48.83 6.73
N PHE A 52 52.78 -49.59 7.20
CA PHE A 52 51.46 -49.09 7.56
C PHE A 52 51.53 -48.11 8.73
N ILE A 53 52.28 -48.43 9.78
CA ILE A 53 52.50 -47.53 10.92
C ILE A 53 53.26 -46.27 10.49
N ALA A 54 54.25 -46.39 9.61
CA ALA A 54 54.98 -45.23 9.07
C ALA A 54 54.06 -44.30 8.27
N VAL A 55 53.14 -44.84 7.45
CA VAL A 55 52.15 -44.07 6.70
C VAL A 55 51.12 -43.40 7.62
N ILE A 56 50.60 -44.12 8.62
CA ILE A 56 49.70 -43.55 9.64
C ILE A 56 50.42 -42.46 10.44
N GLY A 57 51.65 -42.73 10.88
CA GLY A 57 52.50 -41.76 11.57
C GLY A 57 52.72 -40.50 10.73
N LEU A 58 52.97 -40.66 9.42
CA LEU A 58 53.07 -39.54 8.49
C LEU A 58 51.76 -38.76 8.37
N PHE A 59 50.60 -39.43 8.30
CA PHE A 59 49.30 -38.75 8.25
C PHE A 59 48.96 -38.00 9.54
N VAL A 60 49.32 -38.56 10.69
CA VAL A 60 49.17 -37.91 12.00
C VAL A 60 50.12 -36.71 12.10
N TRP A 61 51.39 -36.86 11.68
CA TRP A 61 52.38 -35.78 11.69
C TRP A 61 52.03 -34.65 10.71
N GLN A 62 51.52 -34.99 9.52
CA GLN A 62 50.99 -34.03 8.53
C GLN A 62 49.62 -33.45 8.92
N GLY A 63 49.01 -33.95 9.99
CA GLY A 63 47.76 -33.44 10.55
C GLY A 63 46.55 -33.57 9.63
N VAL A 64 46.50 -34.62 8.79
CA VAL A 64 45.42 -34.80 7.81
C VAL A 64 44.04 -34.87 8.49
N PHE A 65 43.94 -35.54 9.64
CA PHE A 65 42.71 -35.58 10.45
C PHE A 65 42.27 -34.17 10.92
N LYS A 66 43.22 -33.32 11.31
CA LYS A 66 42.93 -31.94 11.72
C LYS A 66 42.47 -31.09 10.54
N LYS A 67 43.08 -31.25 9.36
CA LYS A 67 42.63 -30.55 8.14
C LYS A 67 41.22 -30.95 7.73
N LEU A 68 40.88 -32.24 7.83
CA LEU A 68 39.56 -32.75 7.51
C LEU A 68 38.49 -32.23 8.48
N GLY A 69 38.77 -32.23 9.78
CA GLY A 69 37.91 -31.62 10.79
C GLY A 69 37.72 -30.11 10.56
N THR A 70 38.80 -29.38 10.30
CA THR A 70 38.72 -27.92 10.01
C THR A 70 37.88 -27.63 8.76
N PHE A 71 37.97 -28.47 7.72
CA PHE A 71 37.17 -28.29 6.51
C PHE A 71 35.68 -28.57 6.75
N LEU A 72 35.36 -29.62 7.51
CA LEU A 72 33.99 -29.94 7.90
C LEU A 72 33.38 -28.86 8.80
N ASP A 73 34.13 -28.39 9.79
CA ASP A 73 33.72 -27.27 10.66
C ASP A 73 33.53 -25.98 9.84
N GLY A 74 34.42 -25.71 8.89
CA GLY A 74 34.28 -24.60 7.95
C GLY A 74 32.97 -24.67 7.16
N ARG A 75 32.63 -25.85 6.61
CA ARG A 75 31.35 -26.05 5.91
C ARG A 75 30.16 -25.93 6.84
N ALA A 76 30.23 -26.51 8.04
CA ALA A 76 29.16 -26.43 9.03
C ALA A 76 28.90 -24.96 9.43
N LYS A 77 29.96 -24.18 9.66
CA LYS A 77 29.88 -22.75 9.95
C LYS A 77 29.27 -21.97 8.78
N THR A 78 29.71 -22.21 7.54
CA THR A 78 29.11 -21.55 6.36
C THR A 78 27.63 -21.86 6.22
N ILE A 79 27.21 -23.12 6.46
CA ILE A 79 25.79 -23.50 6.40
C ILE A 79 25.00 -22.82 7.51
N GLN A 80 25.55 -22.74 8.73
CA GLN A 80 24.93 -22.01 9.83
C GLN A 80 24.78 -20.53 9.50
N ASP A 81 25.85 -19.88 9.04
CA ASP A 81 25.84 -18.46 8.67
C ASP A 81 24.79 -18.18 7.58
N GLN A 82 24.69 -19.05 6.56
CA GLN A 82 23.67 -18.93 5.50
C GLN A 82 22.24 -19.14 6.01
N LEU A 83 22.04 -20.09 6.94
CA LEU A 83 20.72 -20.34 7.54
C LEU A 83 20.30 -19.17 8.44
N ASP A 84 21.23 -18.59 9.19
CA ASP A 84 20.98 -17.44 10.05
C ASP A 84 20.70 -16.19 9.22
N GLU A 85 21.45 -15.97 8.14
CA GLU A 85 21.17 -14.89 7.18
C GLU A 85 19.79 -15.06 6.53
N ALA A 86 19.45 -16.27 6.07
CA ALA A 86 18.14 -16.54 5.49
C ALA A 86 17.00 -16.35 6.49
N ARG A 87 17.22 -16.66 7.78
CA ARG A 87 16.25 -16.40 8.86
C ARG A 87 16.09 -14.90 9.09
N SER A 88 17.20 -14.16 9.23
CA SER A 88 17.18 -12.70 9.38
C SER A 88 16.42 -12.04 8.22
N LEU A 89 16.73 -12.43 6.99
CA LEU A 89 16.10 -11.88 5.79
C LEU A 89 14.60 -12.18 5.74
N ARG A 90 14.19 -13.37 6.20
CA ARG A 90 12.78 -13.75 6.31
C ARG A 90 12.07 -12.92 7.38
N GLU A 91 12.68 -12.72 8.53
CA GLU A 91 12.13 -11.89 9.61
C GLU A 91 12.00 -10.43 9.17
N GLU A 92 13.00 -9.88 8.49
CA GLU A 92 12.96 -8.53 7.91
C GLU A 92 11.85 -8.41 6.86
N ALA A 93 11.72 -9.39 5.95
CA ALA A 93 10.66 -9.40 4.96
C ALA A 93 9.26 -9.49 5.59
N GLN A 94 9.09 -10.29 6.65
CA GLN A 94 7.84 -10.37 7.40
C GLN A 94 7.51 -9.06 8.11
N LYS A 95 8.50 -8.43 8.74
CA LYS A 95 8.35 -7.12 9.38
C LYS A 95 7.98 -6.05 8.36
N LEU A 96 8.66 -6.03 7.22
CA LEU A 96 8.41 -5.09 6.14
C LEU A 96 6.99 -5.28 5.58
N LEU A 97 6.55 -6.53 5.36
CA LEU A 97 5.19 -6.84 4.94
C LEU A 97 4.15 -6.34 5.94
N ALA A 98 4.38 -6.57 7.23
CA ALA A 98 3.48 -6.09 8.29
C ALA A 98 3.41 -4.55 8.32
N ASP A 99 4.55 -3.87 8.16
CA ASP A 99 4.62 -2.41 8.08
C ASP A 99 3.90 -1.87 6.84
N TYR A 100 4.06 -2.49 5.67
CA TYR A 100 3.34 -2.11 4.46
C TYR A 100 1.82 -2.30 4.61
N GLN A 101 1.39 -3.43 5.16
CA GLN A 101 -0.04 -3.67 5.40
C GLN A 101 -0.62 -2.68 6.40
N LYS A 102 0.15 -2.32 7.44
CA LYS A 102 -0.26 -1.28 8.39
C LYS A 102 -0.38 0.08 7.70
N ARG A 103 0.64 0.50 6.96
CA ARG A 103 0.64 1.76 6.20
C ARG A 103 -0.48 1.81 5.17
N GLN A 104 -0.79 0.69 4.52
CA GLN A 104 -1.91 0.60 3.59
C GLN A 104 -3.24 0.85 4.30
N ARG A 105 -3.50 0.19 5.42
CA ARG A 105 -4.74 0.40 6.21
C ARG A 105 -4.84 1.82 6.76
N GLU A 106 -3.72 2.39 7.22
CA GLU A 106 -3.65 3.78 7.67
C GLU A 106 -3.97 4.74 6.52
N ALA A 107 -3.38 4.54 5.34
CA ALA A 107 -3.63 5.35 4.15
C ALA A 107 -5.09 5.23 3.65
N GLU A 108 -5.66 4.03 3.69
CA GLU A 108 -7.09 3.82 3.36
C GLU A 108 -7.99 4.57 4.35
N THR A 109 -7.72 4.47 5.65
CA THR A 109 -8.47 5.19 6.69
C THR A 109 -8.33 6.70 6.55
N GLU A 110 -7.12 7.19 6.26
CA GLU A 110 -6.85 8.61 6.04
C GLU A 110 -7.58 9.13 4.79
N ALA A 111 -7.55 8.37 3.69
CA ALA A 111 -8.27 8.70 2.46
C ALA A 111 -9.78 8.75 2.68
N GLU A 112 -10.35 7.77 3.40
CA GLU A 112 -11.76 7.79 3.80
C GLU A 112 -12.09 9.01 4.66
N GLY A 113 -11.22 9.35 5.61
CA GLY A 113 -11.32 10.56 6.44
C GLY A 113 -11.32 11.84 5.61
N ILE A 114 -10.40 11.98 4.65
CA ILE A 114 -10.32 13.12 3.73
C ILE A 114 -11.61 13.24 2.91
N ILE A 115 -12.12 12.13 2.36
CA ILE A 115 -13.35 12.14 1.56
C ILE A 115 -14.56 12.51 2.44
N ALA A 116 -14.65 11.98 3.66
CA ALA A 116 -15.71 12.31 4.59
C ALA A 116 -15.68 13.79 4.98
N GLN A 117 -14.50 14.33 5.29
CA GLN A 117 -14.32 15.74 5.61
C GLN A 117 -14.68 16.63 4.41
N ALA A 118 -14.19 16.31 3.21
CA ALA A 118 -14.51 17.06 2.01
C ALA A 118 -16.02 17.06 1.70
N LYS A 119 -16.73 15.95 1.94
CA LYS A 119 -18.20 15.88 1.81
C LYS A 119 -18.90 16.75 2.86
N ALA A 120 -18.43 16.74 4.11
CA ALA A 120 -18.98 17.58 5.17
C ALA A 120 -18.78 19.07 4.86
N ASP A 121 -17.59 19.45 4.41
CA ASP A 121 -17.25 20.82 4.03
C ASP A 121 -18.05 21.27 2.81
N ALA A 122 -18.19 20.42 1.78
CA ALA A 122 -19.02 20.70 0.62
C ALA A 122 -20.49 20.94 1.00
N LYS A 123 -21.04 20.14 1.93
CA LYS A 123 -22.42 20.31 2.42
C LYS A 123 -22.59 21.63 3.17
N THR A 124 -21.63 21.99 4.02
CA THR A 124 -21.63 23.26 4.75
C THR A 124 -21.51 24.43 3.77
N MET A 125 -20.58 24.37 2.83
CA MET A 125 -20.40 25.40 1.80
C MET A 125 -21.64 25.56 0.93
N GLN A 126 -22.33 24.46 0.58
CA GLN A 126 -23.59 24.52 -0.14
C GLN A 126 -24.69 25.20 0.68
N LYS A 127 -24.80 24.88 1.98
CA LYS A 127 -25.77 25.51 2.87
C LYS A 127 -25.52 27.01 2.98
N ASP A 128 -24.27 27.41 3.20
CA ASP A 128 -23.88 28.82 3.32
C ASP A 128 -24.07 29.58 2.01
N ALA A 129 -23.74 28.95 0.87
CA ALA A 129 -23.98 29.53 -0.44
C ALA A 129 -25.48 29.74 -0.71
N LYS A 130 -26.33 28.76 -0.35
CA LYS A 130 -27.79 28.91 -0.45
C LYS A 130 -28.30 30.05 0.42
N ALA A 131 -27.90 30.11 1.69
CA ALA A 131 -28.30 31.19 2.59
C ALA A 131 -27.88 32.57 2.07
N LYS A 132 -26.64 32.71 1.57
CA LYS A 132 -26.15 33.94 0.96
C LYS A 132 -26.91 34.31 -0.32
N LEU A 133 -27.28 33.32 -1.13
CA LEU A 133 -28.07 33.56 -2.35
C LEU A 133 -29.49 34.01 -2.00
N GLU A 134 -30.16 33.36 -1.05
CA GLU A 134 -31.49 33.75 -0.57
C GLU A 134 -31.46 35.19 -0.03
N GLU A 135 -30.46 35.54 0.77
CA GLU A 135 -30.27 36.89 1.29
C GLU A 135 -30.03 37.91 0.15
N GLN A 136 -29.20 37.57 -0.84
CA GLN A 136 -28.97 38.43 -2.00
C GLN A 136 -30.23 38.62 -2.84
N VAL A 137 -31.02 37.57 -3.06
CA VAL A 137 -32.29 37.62 -3.77
C VAL A 137 -33.26 38.51 -3.01
N ALA A 138 -33.43 38.30 -1.70
CA ALA A 138 -34.30 39.12 -0.87
C ALA A 138 -33.92 40.62 -0.93
N ARG A 139 -32.62 40.94 -0.80
CA ARG A 139 -32.14 42.34 -0.94
C ARG A 139 -32.42 42.92 -2.33
N ARG A 140 -32.22 42.14 -3.39
CA ARG A 140 -32.49 42.59 -4.77
C ARG A 140 -33.98 42.81 -5.01
N THR A 141 -34.83 41.93 -4.49
CA THR A 141 -36.28 42.06 -4.56
C THR A 141 -36.73 43.31 -3.82
N GLN A 142 -36.24 43.55 -2.61
CA GLN A 142 -36.54 44.78 -1.87
C GLN A 142 -36.09 46.03 -2.64
N ALA A 143 -34.85 46.03 -3.16
CA ALA A 143 -34.35 47.15 -3.95
C ALA A 143 -35.17 47.38 -5.24
N ALA A 144 -35.71 46.34 -5.86
CA ALA A 144 -36.60 46.43 -7.00
C ALA A 144 -37.96 47.04 -6.60
N HIS A 145 -38.55 46.59 -5.49
CA HIS A 145 -39.78 47.20 -4.94
C HIS A 145 -39.58 48.67 -4.61
N ASP A 146 -38.47 49.03 -3.96
CA ASP A 146 -38.17 50.43 -3.63
C ASP A 146 -37.98 51.27 -4.90
N ARG A 147 -37.42 50.71 -5.98
CA ARG A 147 -37.31 51.39 -7.28
C ARG A 147 -38.67 51.59 -7.93
N ILE A 148 -39.54 50.57 -7.88
CA ILE A 148 -40.91 50.65 -8.41
C ILE A 148 -41.68 51.73 -7.65
N ALA A 149 -41.67 51.71 -6.32
CA ALA A 149 -42.37 52.70 -5.49
C ALA A 149 -41.88 54.14 -5.77
N ARG A 150 -40.57 54.33 -5.95
CA ARG A 150 -40.02 55.63 -6.37
C ARG A 150 -40.47 56.03 -7.78
N ALA A 151 -40.48 55.11 -8.73
CA ALA A 151 -40.93 55.38 -10.10
C ALA A 151 -42.43 55.70 -10.15
N GLU A 152 -43.27 55.01 -9.37
CA GLU A 152 -44.69 55.30 -9.24
C GLU A 152 -44.94 56.69 -8.63
N ALA A 153 -44.21 57.03 -7.56
CA ALA A 153 -44.30 58.36 -6.95
C ALA A 153 -43.89 59.46 -7.93
N GLN A 154 -42.82 59.25 -8.70
CA GLN A 154 -42.38 60.19 -9.74
C GLN A 154 -43.41 60.32 -10.85
N ALA A 155 -43.91 59.21 -11.39
CA ALA A 155 -44.93 59.22 -12.45
C ALA A 155 -46.21 59.94 -12.00
N LEU A 156 -46.63 59.73 -10.74
CA LEU A 156 -47.77 60.43 -10.17
C LEU A 156 -47.52 61.93 -10.02
N ALA A 157 -46.32 62.33 -9.63
CA ALA A 157 -45.91 63.73 -9.58
C ALA A 157 -45.91 64.37 -10.98
N ASP A 158 -45.38 63.67 -11.98
CA ASP A 158 -45.32 64.13 -13.38
C ASP A 158 -46.74 64.30 -13.97
N VAL A 159 -47.66 63.35 -13.72
CA VAL A 159 -49.06 63.45 -14.17
C VAL A 159 -49.76 64.64 -13.50
N ARG A 160 -49.53 64.86 -12.20
CA ARG A 160 -50.09 66.02 -11.48
C ARG A 160 -49.56 67.34 -12.03
N ALA A 161 -48.27 67.41 -12.34
CA ALA A 161 -47.65 68.59 -12.95
C ALA A 161 -48.26 68.86 -14.34
N GLN A 162 -48.34 67.85 -15.21
CA GLN A 162 -48.94 68.00 -16.54
C GLN A 162 -50.42 68.41 -16.48
N THR A 163 -51.18 67.87 -15.51
CA THR A 163 -52.58 68.25 -15.32
C THR A 163 -52.72 69.68 -14.84
N ALA A 164 -51.83 70.13 -13.94
CA ALA A 164 -51.79 71.52 -13.48
C ALA A 164 -51.45 72.48 -14.63
N ASP A 165 -50.48 72.14 -15.46
CA ASP A 165 -50.10 72.93 -16.64
C ASP A 165 -51.26 73.02 -17.64
N LEU A 166 -51.92 71.89 -17.95
CA LEU A 166 -53.09 71.87 -18.83
C LEU A 166 -54.26 72.69 -18.27
N ALA A 167 -54.49 72.64 -16.95
CA ALA A 167 -55.53 73.44 -16.30
C ALA A 167 -55.22 74.94 -16.37
N VAL A 168 -53.95 75.34 -16.21
CA VAL A 168 -53.50 76.72 -16.36
C VAL A 168 -53.66 77.20 -17.81
N ASP A 169 -53.31 76.37 -18.78
CA ASP A 169 -53.47 76.69 -20.21
C ASP A 169 -54.94 76.82 -20.60
N ALA A 170 -55.80 75.90 -20.17
CA ALA A 170 -57.24 75.99 -20.39
C ALA A 170 -57.84 77.24 -19.73
N ALA A 171 -57.42 77.57 -18.49
CA ALA A 171 -57.84 78.79 -17.83
C ALA A 171 -57.38 80.04 -18.60
N ARG A 172 -56.14 80.05 -19.12
CA ARG A 172 -55.61 81.14 -19.95
C ARG A 172 -56.42 81.31 -21.23
N GLU A 173 -56.83 80.22 -21.88
CA GLU A 173 -57.64 80.25 -23.10
C GLU A 173 -59.07 80.75 -22.84
N ILE A 174 -59.71 80.29 -21.76
CA ILE A 174 -61.03 80.79 -21.32
C ILE A 174 -60.96 82.28 -21.00
N ILE A 175 -59.93 82.73 -20.26
CA ILE A 175 -59.73 84.15 -19.97
C ILE A 175 -59.59 84.93 -21.28
N LYS A 176 -58.74 84.48 -22.21
CA LYS A 176 -58.54 85.13 -23.52
C LYS A 176 -59.84 85.22 -24.32
N ALA A 177 -60.69 84.19 -24.29
CA ALA A 177 -61.98 84.18 -24.98
C ALA A 177 -63.04 85.08 -24.30
N ARG A 178 -62.99 85.22 -22.97
CA ARG A 178 -63.91 86.04 -22.16
C ARG A 178 -63.47 87.50 -22.04
N THR A 179 -62.25 87.83 -22.43
CA THR A 179 -61.74 89.20 -22.34
C THR A 179 -62.16 89.98 -23.58
N ASP A 180 -63.40 90.42 -23.59
CA ASP A 180 -63.88 91.50 -24.45
C ASP A 180 -63.51 92.87 -23.84
N GLY A 181 -63.58 93.94 -24.65
CA GLY A 181 -63.09 95.26 -24.25
C GLY A 181 -63.72 95.85 -22.97
N SER A 182 -64.87 95.31 -22.53
CA SER A 182 -65.53 95.69 -21.27
C SER A 182 -64.88 95.03 -20.04
N ALA A 183 -64.55 93.74 -20.11
CA ALA A 183 -63.90 93.00 -19.03
C ALA A 183 -62.47 93.52 -18.78
N GLN A 184 -61.77 93.93 -19.84
CA GLN A 184 -60.40 94.46 -19.73
C GLN A 184 -60.34 95.79 -18.94
N LYS A 185 -61.31 96.69 -19.14
CA LYS A 185 -61.42 97.95 -18.37
C LYS A 185 -61.73 97.69 -16.90
N ALA A 186 -62.68 96.80 -16.60
CA ALA A 186 -63.03 96.45 -15.23
C ALA A 186 -61.86 95.78 -14.46
N LEU A 187 -61.05 94.97 -15.15
CA LEU A 187 -59.83 94.39 -14.57
C LEU A 187 -58.75 95.45 -14.32
N LEU A 188 -58.59 96.43 -15.23
CA LEU A 188 -57.65 97.53 -15.08
C LEU A 188 -58.02 98.45 -13.91
N ASP A 189 -59.29 98.84 -13.79
CA ASP A 189 -59.78 99.67 -12.69
C ASP A 189 -59.62 98.97 -11.34
N ARG A 190 -59.87 97.64 -11.29
CA ARG A 190 -59.68 96.83 -10.08
C ARG A 190 -58.19 96.69 -9.72
N ALA A 191 -57.29 96.51 -10.69
CA ALA A 191 -55.84 96.47 -10.47
C ALA A 191 -55.27 97.81 -9.98
N ILE A 192 -55.75 98.93 -10.55
CA ILE A 192 -55.41 100.29 -10.08
C ILE A 192 -55.91 100.50 -8.64
N GLY A 193 -57.11 100.00 -8.31
CA GLY A 193 -57.66 100.02 -6.96
C GLY A 193 -56.85 99.22 -5.94
N ASP A 194 -56.41 98.01 -6.29
CA ASP A 194 -55.63 97.13 -5.42
C ASP A 194 -54.24 97.70 -5.10
N ILE A 195 -53.58 98.31 -6.08
CA ILE A 195 -52.29 98.99 -5.89
C ILE A 195 -52.47 100.20 -4.96
N ARG A 196 -53.54 100.98 -5.14
CA ARG A 196 -53.87 102.11 -4.26
C ARG A 196 -54.19 101.64 -2.83
N GLY A 197 -54.81 100.47 -2.66
CA GLY A 197 -55.10 99.87 -1.35
C GLY A 197 -53.89 99.29 -0.61
N LYS A 198 -52.82 98.92 -1.33
CA LYS A 198 -51.54 98.47 -0.73
C LYS A 198 -50.52 99.59 -0.48
N LEU A 199 -50.80 100.81 -0.95
CA LEU A 199 -49.96 102.01 -0.79
C LEU A 199 -50.50 103.03 0.23
N ASN A 200 -51.61 102.72 0.90
CA ASN A 200 -52.04 103.32 2.16
C ASN A 200 -51.73 102.36 3.30
#